data_AF-M5BQG7-F1
#
_entry.id   AF-M5BQG7-F1
#
_cell.length_a   1.000
_cell.length_b   1.000
_cell.length_c   1.000
_cell.angle_alpha   90.00
_cell.angle_beta   90.00
_cell.angle_gamma   90.00
#
_symmetry.space_group_name_H-M   'P 1'
#
loop_
_entity.id
_entity.type
_entity.pdbx_description
1 polymer ?
#
loop_
_entity_poly.entity_id
_entity_poly.type
_entity_poly.pdbx_seq_one_letter_code
_entity_poly.pdbx_strand_id
1 'polypeptide(L)'
;MTDAWDPSNPEHKDIAHGIEVGDGIPEMRTIKQAREALKTVGFEILHEEDLADRPDPIPWYYPLEGDIWKAQTAWDYITVWRMSWSGKIVTQTTVRFLEALGLVPKGTFDVGEALKTAADALVRGGQQKLFTPMYLVVSRKPE
;
A
#
# COMPACT_ATOMS: atom_id res chain seq x y z
N MET A 1 1.32 4.15 -9.32
CA MET A 1 1.13 5.59 -9.03
C MET A 1 -0.01 6.17 -9.84
N THR A 2 -0.78 7.09 -9.26
CA THR A 2 -1.91 7.78 -9.92
C THR A 2 -1.41 8.93 -10.81
N ASP A 3 -2.33 9.62 -11.48
CA ASP A 3 -2.02 10.80 -12.30
C ASP A 3 -1.66 12.05 -11.46
N ALA A 4 -1.98 12.06 -10.16
CA ALA A 4 -1.60 13.14 -9.24
C ALA A 4 -0.13 13.04 -8.77
N TRP A 5 0.51 11.89 -8.98
CA TRP A 5 1.89 11.68 -8.59
C TRP A 5 2.87 12.41 -9.53
N ASP A 6 3.56 13.39 -8.96
CA ASP A 6 4.68 14.09 -9.60
C ASP A 6 6.08 13.52 -9.22
N PRO A 7 6.87 13.00 -10.18
CA PRO A 7 8.24 12.55 -9.96
C PRO A 7 9.25 13.69 -9.72
N SER A 8 8.88 14.95 -9.78
CA SER A 8 9.76 16.07 -9.41
C SER A 8 9.66 16.41 -7.91
N ASN A 9 8.55 16.03 -7.27
CA ASN A 9 8.30 16.27 -5.85
C ASN A 9 9.04 15.23 -4.97
N PRO A 10 9.95 15.66 -4.07
CA PRO A 10 10.66 14.75 -3.17
C PRO A 10 9.74 13.95 -2.23
N GLU A 11 8.64 14.52 -1.76
CA GLU A 11 7.69 13.82 -0.87
C GLU A 11 6.98 12.67 -1.60
N HIS A 12 6.57 12.93 -2.84
CA HIS A 12 5.97 11.91 -3.70
C HIS A 12 6.93 10.76 -4.01
N LYS A 13 8.23 11.06 -4.17
CA LYS A 13 9.26 10.03 -4.32
C LYS A 13 9.46 9.23 -3.05
N ASP A 14 9.50 9.88 -1.89
CA ASP A 14 9.63 9.21 -0.60
C ASP A 14 8.48 8.22 -0.37
N ILE A 15 7.24 8.63 -0.65
CA ILE A 15 6.06 7.77 -0.56
C ILE A 15 6.19 6.59 -1.54
N ALA A 16 6.52 6.84 -2.81
CA ALA A 16 6.68 5.77 -3.79
C ALA A 16 7.78 4.78 -3.37
N HIS A 17 8.93 5.29 -2.97
CA HIS A 17 10.07 4.49 -2.56
C HIS A 17 9.79 3.67 -1.31
N GLY A 18 9.07 4.22 -0.33
CA GLY A 18 8.67 3.49 0.88
C GLY A 18 7.77 2.29 0.57
N ILE A 19 6.87 2.42 -0.40
CA ILE A 19 6.05 1.31 -0.90
C ILE A 19 6.93 0.31 -1.65
N GLU A 20 7.78 0.77 -2.56
CA GLU A 20 8.67 -0.09 -3.36
C GLU A 20 9.59 -0.96 -2.50
N VAL A 21 10.25 -0.37 -1.50
CA VAL A 21 11.17 -1.08 -0.62
C VAL A 21 10.42 -2.05 0.29
N GLY A 22 9.32 -1.60 0.92
CA GLY A 22 8.62 -2.42 1.90
C GLY A 22 7.84 -3.59 1.29
N ASP A 23 7.29 -3.42 0.08
CA ASP A 23 6.54 -4.46 -0.63
C ASP A 23 7.41 -5.25 -1.62
N GLY A 24 8.68 -4.88 -1.80
CA GLY A 24 9.61 -5.56 -2.71
C GLY A 24 9.32 -5.33 -4.19
N ILE A 25 8.79 -4.15 -4.55
CA ILE A 25 8.45 -3.78 -5.92
C ILE A 25 9.66 -3.08 -6.57
N PRO A 26 10.18 -3.56 -7.72
CA PRO A 26 11.37 -2.97 -8.35
C PRO A 26 11.21 -1.50 -8.76
N GLU A 27 10.09 -1.18 -9.41
CA GLU A 27 9.73 0.18 -9.82
C GLU A 27 8.21 0.22 -9.99
N MET A 28 7.54 1.12 -9.27
CA MET A 28 6.11 1.31 -9.44
C MET A 28 5.79 2.01 -10.75
N ARG A 29 4.88 1.42 -11.52
CA ARG A 29 4.37 2.02 -12.76
C ARG A 29 3.23 3.01 -12.49
N THR A 30 3.14 4.04 -13.31
CA THR A 30 1.98 4.96 -13.31
C THR A 30 0.79 4.33 -14.04
N ILE A 31 -0.42 4.77 -13.71
CA ILE A 31 -1.64 4.42 -14.46
C ILE A 31 -1.45 4.74 -15.95
N LYS A 32 -0.87 5.92 -16.25
CA LYS A 32 -0.54 6.33 -17.62
C LYS A 32 0.36 5.31 -18.34
N GLN A 33 1.44 4.84 -17.70
CA GLN A 33 2.32 3.83 -18.29
C GLN A 33 1.60 2.50 -18.53
N ALA A 34 0.75 2.05 -17.59
CA ALA A 34 -0.04 0.83 -17.75
C ALA A 34 -1.03 0.94 -18.92
N ARG A 35 -1.72 2.08 -19.04
CA ARG A 35 -2.63 2.39 -20.15
C ARG A 35 -1.90 2.44 -21.50
N GLU A 36 -0.74 3.08 -21.56
CA GLU A 36 0.08 3.16 -22.76
C GLU A 36 0.59 1.78 -23.19
N ALA A 37 0.99 0.93 -22.24
CA ALA A 37 1.41 -0.44 -22.53
C ALA A 37 0.28 -1.26 -23.18
N LEU A 38 -0.95 -1.17 -22.66
CA LEU A 38 -2.12 -1.85 -23.23
C LEU A 38 -2.41 -1.40 -24.67
N LYS A 39 -2.38 -0.08 -24.92
CA LYS A 39 -2.56 0.47 -26.26
C LYS A 39 -1.45 0.04 -27.22
N THR A 40 -0.21 0.01 -26.74
CA THR A 40 0.98 -0.33 -27.56
C THR A 40 0.91 -1.76 -28.08
N VAL A 41 0.41 -2.70 -27.28
CA VAL A 41 0.22 -4.10 -27.72
C VAL A 41 -1.07 -4.31 -28.53
N GLY A 42 -1.82 -3.25 -28.81
CA GLY A 42 -3.01 -3.26 -29.66
C GLY A 42 -4.31 -3.59 -28.94
N PHE A 43 -4.36 -3.64 -27.59
CA PHE A 43 -5.63 -3.83 -26.89
C PHE A 43 -6.55 -2.62 -27.06
N GLU A 44 -7.83 -2.89 -27.26
CA GLU A 44 -8.88 -1.89 -27.15
C GLU A 44 -9.37 -1.84 -25.70
N ILE A 45 -9.17 -0.69 -25.06
CA ILE A 45 -9.62 -0.48 -23.68
C ILE A 45 -11.12 -0.18 -23.70
N LEU A 46 -11.92 -1.06 -23.09
CA LEU A 46 -13.38 -0.93 -22.99
C LEU A 46 -13.81 -0.18 -21.72
N HIS A 47 -13.09 -0.42 -20.62
CA HIS A 47 -13.32 0.24 -19.33
C HIS A 47 -11.99 0.41 -18.62
N GLU A 48 -11.79 1.57 -17.99
CA GLU A 48 -10.69 1.79 -17.07
C GLU A 48 -11.18 2.62 -15.89
N GLU A 49 -10.72 2.27 -14.68
CA GLU A 49 -11.18 2.93 -13.48
C GLU A 49 -10.19 2.72 -12.33
N ASP A 50 -9.95 3.77 -11.55
CA ASP A 50 -9.31 3.64 -10.25
C ASP A 50 -10.37 3.34 -9.19
N LEU A 51 -10.47 2.07 -8.78
CA LEU A 51 -11.44 1.65 -7.77
C LEU A 51 -11.13 2.23 -6.39
N ALA A 52 -9.87 2.61 -6.13
CA ALA A 52 -9.45 3.19 -4.86
C ALA A 52 -9.89 4.66 -4.70
N ASP A 53 -10.35 5.30 -5.79
CA ASP A 53 -10.85 6.67 -5.78
C ASP A 53 -12.37 6.79 -5.70
N ARG A 54 -13.09 5.67 -5.64
CA ARG A 54 -14.53 5.68 -5.41
C ARG A 54 -14.88 6.36 -4.08
N PRO A 55 -16.05 7.02 -3.98
CA PRO A 55 -16.52 7.66 -2.76
C PRO A 55 -17.06 6.62 -1.76
N ASP A 56 -16.26 5.61 -1.45
CA ASP A 56 -16.60 4.60 -0.47
C ASP A 56 -16.56 5.19 0.94
N PRO A 57 -17.52 4.86 1.82
CA PRO A 57 -17.60 5.43 3.16
C PRO A 57 -16.40 5.04 4.05
N ILE A 58 -15.76 3.90 3.73
CA ILE A 58 -14.58 3.41 4.43
C ILE A 58 -13.42 3.39 3.41
N PRO A 59 -12.37 4.19 3.63
CA PRO A 59 -11.23 4.21 2.72
C PRO A 59 -10.48 2.86 2.78
N TRP A 60 -9.92 2.41 1.65
CA TRP A 60 -9.20 1.13 1.57
C TRP A 60 -8.00 1.02 2.52
N TYR A 61 -7.37 2.16 2.87
CA TYR A 61 -6.21 2.23 3.77
C TYR A 61 -6.61 2.27 5.26
N TYR A 62 -7.91 2.30 5.56
CA TYR A 62 -8.46 2.28 6.92
C TYR A 62 -7.77 1.29 7.88
N PRO A 63 -7.60 -0.01 7.55
CA PRO A 63 -7.01 -0.95 8.50
C PRO A 63 -5.53 -0.70 8.74
N LEU A 64 -4.85 0.06 7.87
CA LEU A 64 -3.42 0.36 7.96
C LEU A 64 -3.13 1.65 8.73
N GLU A 65 -4.09 2.58 8.78
CA GLU A 65 -3.94 3.90 9.39
C GLU A 65 -3.67 3.85 10.90
N GLY A 66 -4.16 2.80 11.56
CA GLY A 66 -3.95 2.60 12.99
C GLY A 66 -4.79 3.52 13.89
N ASP A 67 -5.79 4.20 13.33
CA ASP A 67 -6.74 5.04 14.07
C ASP A 67 -7.88 4.20 14.67
N ILE A 68 -7.73 3.85 15.95
CA ILE A 68 -8.69 3.04 16.70
C ILE A 68 -10.09 3.67 16.78
N TRP A 69 -10.22 4.98 16.61
CA TRP A 69 -11.51 5.67 16.66
C TRP A 69 -12.35 5.40 15.41
N LYS A 70 -11.72 4.92 14.33
CA LYS A 70 -12.38 4.50 13.10
C LYS A 70 -12.78 3.02 13.11
N ALA A 71 -12.54 2.28 14.20
CA ALA A 71 -12.91 0.87 14.38
C ALA A 71 -14.39 0.61 14.01
N GLN A 72 -14.66 -0.33 13.10
CA GLN A 72 -16.04 -0.66 12.68
C GLN A 72 -16.63 -1.80 13.51
N THR A 73 -15.80 -2.75 13.91
CA THR A 73 -16.18 -3.94 14.68
C THR A 73 -15.35 -4.11 15.94
N ALA A 74 -15.81 -4.97 16.86
CA ALA A 74 -15.05 -5.30 18.07
C ALA A 74 -13.66 -5.87 17.77
N TRP A 75 -13.53 -6.63 16.67
CA TRP A 75 -12.26 -7.19 16.22
C TRP A 75 -11.32 -6.11 15.65
N ASP A 76 -11.87 -5.05 15.05
CA ASP A 76 -11.09 -3.96 14.48
C ASP A 76 -10.30 -3.19 15.53
N TYR A 77 -10.79 -3.09 16.76
CA TYR A 77 -10.01 -2.48 17.84
C TYR A 77 -8.66 -3.15 18.03
N ILE A 78 -8.57 -4.47 17.84
CA ILE A 78 -7.30 -5.22 17.96
C ILE A 78 -6.46 -5.03 16.69
N THR A 79 -7.05 -5.22 15.52
CA THR A 79 -6.32 -5.21 14.24
C THR A 79 -5.83 -3.81 13.87
N VAL A 80 -6.65 -2.78 14.10
CA VAL A 80 -6.29 -1.36 13.90
C VAL A 80 -5.30 -0.91 14.97
N TRP A 81 -5.50 -1.27 16.24
CA TRP A 81 -4.52 -0.94 17.29
C TRP A 81 -3.14 -1.49 16.95
N ARG A 82 -3.03 -2.73 16.43
CA ARG A 82 -1.76 -3.33 16.00
C ARG A 82 -1.03 -2.48 14.96
N MET A 83 -1.76 -1.72 14.14
CA MET A 83 -1.21 -0.82 13.12
C MET A 83 -0.90 0.60 13.66
N SER A 84 -1.37 0.94 14.87
CA SER A 84 -0.99 2.18 15.56
C SER A 84 0.49 2.20 15.94
N TRP A 85 1.02 3.38 16.28
CA TRP A 85 2.40 3.53 16.76
C TRP A 85 2.73 2.60 17.94
N SER A 86 1.82 2.51 18.93
CA SER A 86 2.03 1.65 20.11
C SER A 86 1.93 0.15 19.77
N GLY A 87 0.98 -0.24 18.92
CA GLY A 87 0.82 -1.62 18.48
C GLY A 87 2.02 -2.11 17.65
N LYS A 88 2.57 -1.24 16.79
CA LYS A 88 3.80 -1.50 16.03
C LYS A 88 4.99 -1.73 16.98
N ILE A 89 5.15 -0.92 18.02
CA ILE A 89 6.23 -1.11 19.02
C ILE A 89 6.09 -2.44 19.74
N VAL A 90 4.89 -2.75 20.25
CA VAL A 90 4.64 -4.00 20.99
C VAL A 90 4.89 -5.21 20.11
N THR A 91 4.34 -5.21 18.89
CA THR A 91 4.46 -6.33 17.96
C THR A 91 5.91 -6.56 17.57
N GLN A 92 6.64 -5.50 17.21
CA GLN A 92 8.03 -5.64 16.75
C GLN A 92 9.00 -5.99 17.87
N THR A 93 8.79 -5.44 19.06
CA THR A 93 9.59 -5.83 20.23
C THR A 93 9.38 -7.30 20.57
N THR A 94 8.13 -7.79 20.44
CA THR A 94 7.80 -9.20 20.63
C THR A 94 8.49 -10.07 19.58
N VAL A 95 8.40 -9.72 18.30
CA VAL A 95 9.07 -10.44 17.20
C VAL A 95 10.58 -10.50 17.42
N ARG A 96 11.21 -9.37 17.78
CA ARG A 96 12.64 -9.31 18.11
C ARG A 96 13.02 -10.27 19.24
N PHE A 97 12.19 -10.36 20.28
CA PHE A 97 12.42 -11.27 21.40
C PHE A 97 12.26 -12.74 20.97
N LEU A 98 11.22 -13.07 20.21
CA LEU A 98 11.02 -14.42 19.69
C LEU A 98 12.16 -14.86 18.76
N GLU A 99 12.69 -13.94 17.97
CA GLU A 99 13.83 -14.18 17.09
C GLU A 99 15.11 -14.43 17.90
N ALA A 100 15.34 -13.64 18.96
CA ALA A 100 16.47 -13.83 19.88
C ALA A 100 16.40 -15.18 20.63
N LEU A 101 15.19 -15.67 20.92
CA LEU A 101 14.97 -17.01 21.49
C LEU A 101 15.06 -18.15 20.46
N GLY A 102 15.17 -17.85 19.15
CA GLY A 102 15.18 -18.84 18.08
C GLY A 102 13.82 -19.50 17.81
N LEU A 103 12.72 -18.90 18.30
CA LEU A 103 11.36 -19.39 18.08
C LEU A 103 10.81 -18.99 16.70
N VAL A 104 11.36 -17.94 16.10
CA VAL A 104 11.07 -17.51 14.72
C VAL A 104 12.37 -17.43 13.90
N PRO A 105 12.30 -17.52 12.56
CA PRO A 105 13.46 -17.43 11.70
C PRO A 105 14.21 -16.10 11.84
N LYS A 106 15.52 -16.12 11.58
CA LYS A 106 16.34 -14.91 11.52
C LYS A 106 15.86 -13.99 10.39
N GLY A 107 15.83 -12.68 10.66
CA GLY A 107 15.34 -11.65 9.74
C GLY A 107 13.83 -11.40 9.81
N THR A 108 13.10 -12.10 10.69
CA THR A 108 11.65 -11.86 10.86
C THR A 108 11.38 -10.43 11.37
N PHE A 109 12.23 -9.93 12.27
CA PHE A 109 12.18 -8.54 12.72
C PHE A 109 12.40 -7.56 11.56
N ASP A 110 13.44 -7.79 10.75
CA ASP A 110 13.78 -6.89 9.64
C ASP A 110 12.68 -6.83 8.58
N VAL A 111 12.08 -7.97 8.24
CA VAL A 111 10.90 -8.04 7.36
C VAL A 111 9.73 -7.26 7.97
N GLY A 112 9.53 -7.39 9.29
CA GLY A 112 8.51 -6.65 10.01
C GLY A 112 8.70 -5.12 9.96
N GLU A 113 9.94 -4.64 10.09
CA GLU A 113 10.26 -3.22 9.96
C GLU A 113 10.03 -2.72 8.52
N ALA A 114 10.42 -3.49 7.51
CA ALA A 114 10.15 -3.14 6.11
C ALA A 114 8.64 -3.03 5.82
N LEU A 115 7.84 -3.96 6.31
CA LEU A 115 6.37 -3.93 6.17
C LEU A 115 5.73 -2.74 6.90
N LYS A 116 6.31 -2.27 8.02
CA LYS A 116 5.85 -1.05 8.68
C LYS A 116 6.09 0.18 7.81
N THR A 117 7.27 0.28 7.19
CA THR A 117 7.59 1.37 6.26
C THR A 117 6.64 1.38 5.07
N ALA A 118 6.36 0.22 4.47
CA ALA A 118 5.35 0.10 3.42
C ALA A 118 3.97 0.56 3.91
N ALA A 119 3.51 0.07 5.06
CA ALA A 119 2.19 0.43 5.59
C ALA A 119 2.04 1.96 5.78
N ASP A 120 3.05 2.63 6.33
CA ASP A 120 3.04 4.08 6.53
C ASP A 120 3.03 4.82 5.18
N ALA A 121 3.80 4.34 4.21
CA ALA A 121 3.84 4.91 2.86
C ALA A 121 2.52 4.69 2.09
N LEU A 122 1.90 3.52 2.22
CA LEU A 122 0.60 3.19 1.62
C LEU A 122 -0.52 4.10 2.16
N VAL A 123 -0.56 4.34 3.48
CA VAL A 123 -1.55 5.24 4.09
C VAL A 123 -1.36 6.67 3.57
N ARG A 124 -0.12 7.19 3.58
CA ARG A 124 0.18 8.53 3.05
C ARG A 124 -0.18 8.63 1.56
N GLY A 125 0.21 7.64 0.77
CA GLY A 125 -0.09 7.59 -0.67
C GLY A 125 -1.58 7.51 -0.97
N GLY A 126 -2.35 6.79 -0.16
CA GLY A 126 -3.81 6.73 -0.26
C GLY A 126 -4.51 8.03 0.15
N GLN A 127 -4.12 8.62 1.27
CA GLN A 127 -4.68 9.89 1.77
C GLN A 127 -4.40 11.06 0.82
N GLN A 128 -3.20 11.11 0.23
CA GLN A 128 -2.81 12.12 -0.76
C GLN A 128 -3.24 11.78 -2.20
N LYS A 129 -3.92 10.64 -2.41
CA LYS A 129 -4.37 10.17 -3.72
C LYS A 129 -3.24 10.02 -4.76
N LEU A 130 -2.04 9.70 -4.30
CA LEU A 130 -0.83 9.50 -5.12
C LEU A 130 -0.64 8.04 -5.55
N PHE A 131 -1.20 7.12 -4.77
CA PHE A 131 -1.08 5.68 -4.98
C PHE A 131 -2.47 5.04 -5.08
N THR A 132 -2.60 4.11 -6.02
CA THR A 132 -3.76 3.23 -6.11
C THR A 132 -3.31 1.76 -6.08
N PRO A 133 -3.85 0.95 -5.17
CA PRO A 133 -3.69 -0.50 -5.22
C PRO A 133 -4.70 -1.19 -6.16
N MET A 134 -5.67 -0.47 -6.72
CA MET A 134 -6.84 -1.07 -7.38
C MET A 134 -7.20 -0.36 -8.69
N TYR A 135 -6.24 -0.30 -9.62
CA TYR A 135 -6.51 0.13 -11.00
C TYR A 135 -7.11 -1.02 -11.83
N LEU A 136 -8.38 -0.90 -12.20
CA LEU A 136 -9.11 -1.87 -13.02
C LEU A 136 -9.05 -1.46 -14.49
N VAL A 137 -8.69 -2.40 -15.36
CA VAL A 137 -8.81 -2.22 -16.81
C VAL A 137 -9.46 -3.45 -17.45
N VAL A 138 -10.52 -3.23 -18.23
CA VAL A 138 -11.16 -4.24 -19.07
C VAL A 138 -10.80 -3.93 -20.51
N SER A 139 -10.13 -4.88 -21.16
CA SER A 139 -9.64 -4.72 -22.53
C SER A 139 -10.09 -5.86 -23.43
N ARG A 140 -10.35 -5.55 -24.70
CA ARG A 140 -10.63 -6.50 -25.77
C ARG A 140 -9.40 -6.62 -26.67
N LYS A 141 -9.00 -7.84 -26.98
CA LYS A 141 -8.03 -8.10 -28.06
C LYS A 141 -8.75 -7.89 -29.40
N PRO A 142 -8.27 -7.02 -30.30
CA PRO A 142 -8.80 -6.93 -31.65
C PRO A 142 -8.53 -8.25 -32.40
N GLU A 143 -9.38 -8.56 -33.38
CA GLU A 143 -9.25 -9.76 -34.24
C GLU A 143 -7.91 -9.83 -34.97
#